data_AF-A0A1X7TNY1-F1
#
_entry.id   AF-A0A1X7TNY1-F1
#
_cell.length_a   1.000
_cell.length_b   1.000
_cell.length_c   1.000
_cell.angle_alpha   90.00
_cell.angle_beta   90.00
_cell.angle_gamma   90.00
#
_symmetry.space_group_name_H-M   'P 1'
#
loop_
_entity.id
_entity.type
_entity.pdbx_description
1 polymer ?
#
loop_
_entity_poly.entity_id
_entity_poly.type
_entity_poly.pdbx_seq_one_letter_code
_entity_poly.pdbx_strand_id
1 'polypeptide(L)'
;MAAKPEISDGKCAFFVKRKGRSCRMLATKGSIYCPEHLLNDKEQEGSVGKRITCPLDSSHTVYEKDINKHLKKCNASKREVPDCYVANINTGIPNYVPLKEETCNISDFSEGTMMELMGRIDKAIKKLEVPISEDIKTHKVLDDEISSDSNGLTALKHLLQQSSIIGHLDSLGLLSSDSLFIEFGAGRGKLSHWIQLASNNDELIDFLLIDRSNPKRKFDMYHRFDTQGPKFERLLIDIEHLYLGIDFIGVSLSEPT
;
A
#
# COMPACT_ATOMS: atom_id res chain seq x y z
N MET A 1 -28.24 -27.51 -22.25
CA MET A 1 -28.85 -26.69 -21.18
C MET A 1 -27.86 -26.64 -20.02
N ALA A 2 -27.25 -25.49 -19.73
CA ALA A 2 -26.32 -25.37 -18.61
C ALA A 2 -27.10 -25.30 -17.30
N ALA A 3 -26.73 -26.16 -16.33
CA ALA A 3 -27.37 -26.26 -15.03
C ALA A 3 -27.32 -24.92 -14.27
N LYS A 4 -28.41 -24.57 -13.58
CA LYS A 4 -28.45 -23.42 -12.66
C LYS A 4 -27.44 -23.66 -11.53
N PRO A 5 -26.55 -22.70 -11.19
CA PRO A 5 -25.71 -22.82 -10.02
C PRO A 5 -26.59 -22.79 -8.75
N GLU A 6 -26.41 -23.79 -7.88
CA GLU A 6 -27.14 -23.92 -6.62
C GLU A 6 -26.90 -22.71 -5.71
N ILE A 7 -27.94 -22.32 -4.97
CA ILE A 7 -27.94 -21.19 -4.04
C ILE A 7 -26.95 -21.47 -2.90
N SER A 8 -25.75 -20.88 -2.96
CA SER A 8 -24.76 -21.04 -1.90
C SER A 8 -25.04 -20.10 -0.73
N ASP A 9 -25.35 -20.65 0.43
CA ASP A 9 -24.95 -20.23 1.79
C ASP A 9 -24.71 -18.72 2.03
N GLY A 10 -25.61 -17.86 1.54
CA GLY A 10 -25.53 -16.39 1.63
C GLY A 10 -24.35 -15.73 0.89
N LYS A 11 -23.58 -16.45 0.06
CA LYS A 11 -22.39 -15.95 -0.66
C LYS A 11 -22.68 -15.74 -2.14
N CYS A 12 -21.92 -14.83 -2.75
CA CYS A 12 -22.05 -14.50 -4.16
C CYS A 12 -21.57 -15.64 -5.07
N ALA A 13 -22.43 -16.03 -6.02
CA ALA A 13 -22.18 -17.10 -7.00
C ALA A 13 -21.20 -16.72 -8.13
N PHE A 14 -20.69 -15.48 -8.18
CA PHE A 14 -19.81 -15.03 -9.25
C PHE A 14 -18.40 -15.63 -9.15
N PHE A 15 -17.88 -16.17 -10.26
CA PHE A 15 -16.51 -16.71 -10.33
C PHE A 15 -15.51 -15.67 -10.84
N VAL A 16 -14.54 -15.30 -10.00
CA VAL A 16 -13.52 -14.31 -10.34
C VAL A 16 -12.39 -14.99 -11.11
N LYS A 17 -12.52 -15.09 -12.43
CA LYS A 17 -11.55 -15.78 -13.34
C LYS A 17 -10.10 -15.39 -13.07
N ARG A 18 -9.80 -14.09 -12.96
CA ARG A 18 -8.45 -13.57 -12.68
C ARG A 18 -7.84 -14.13 -11.38
N LYS A 19 -8.66 -14.42 -10.37
CA LYS A 19 -8.20 -14.91 -9.06
C LYS A 19 -8.40 -16.41 -8.88
N GLY A 20 -8.89 -17.12 -9.91
CA GLY A 20 -9.16 -18.56 -9.87
C GLY A 20 -10.09 -19.00 -8.75
N ARG A 21 -11.00 -18.14 -8.28
CA ARG A 21 -11.85 -18.42 -7.10
C ARG A 21 -13.21 -17.74 -7.17
N SER A 22 -14.20 -18.30 -6.46
CA SER A 22 -15.51 -17.67 -6.26
C SER A 22 -15.43 -16.39 -5.44
N CYS A 23 -16.36 -15.47 -5.68
CA CYS A 23 -16.50 -14.24 -4.93
C CYS A 23 -16.76 -14.53 -3.44
N ARG A 24 -16.06 -13.82 -2.55
CA ARG A 24 -16.20 -14.00 -1.08
C ARG A 24 -17.27 -13.09 -0.46
N MET A 25 -17.87 -12.18 -1.25
CA MET A 25 -18.85 -11.25 -0.75
C MET A 25 -20.19 -11.94 -0.49
N LEU A 26 -20.95 -11.41 0.46
CA LEU A 26 -22.32 -11.86 0.72
C LEU A 26 -23.23 -11.48 -0.44
N ALA A 27 -24.13 -12.38 -0.78
CA ALA A 27 -25.18 -12.13 -1.75
C ALA A 27 -26.18 -11.11 -1.21
N THR A 28 -26.71 -10.25 -2.09
CA THR A 28 -27.78 -9.33 -1.73
C THR A 28 -29.04 -10.12 -1.41
N LYS A 29 -29.84 -9.67 -0.43
CA LYS A 29 -31.11 -10.33 -0.07
C LYS A 29 -32.00 -10.49 -1.32
N GLY A 30 -32.29 -11.73 -1.70
CA GLY A 30 -33.11 -12.09 -2.86
C GLY A 30 -32.34 -12.32 -4.17
N SER A 31 -31.04 -12.04 -4.24
CA SER A 31 -30.17 -12.34 -5.39
C SER A 31 -29.12 -13.39 -5.01
N ILE A 32 -28.57 -14.09 -6.01
CA ILE A 32 -27.40 -14.97 -5.84
C ILE A 32 -26.07 -14.20 -5.98
N TYR A 33 -26.10 -12.90 -6.26
CA TYR A 33 -24.92 -12.07 -6.46
C TYR A 33 -24.76 -11.00 -5.36
N CYS A 34 -23.52 -10.63 -5.06
CA CYS A 34 -23.22 -9.50 -4.18
C CYS A 34 -23.52 -8.16 -4.87
N PRO A 35 -23.54 -7.03 -4.14
CA PRO A 35 -23.78 -5.72 -4.75
C PRO A 35 -22.85 -5.35 -5.92
N GLU A 36 -21.63 -5.89 -5.97
CA GLU A 36 -20.67 -5.64 -7.05
C GLU A 36 -20.99 -6.44 -8.33
N HIS A 37 -21.48 -7.67 -8.17
CA HIS A 37 -21.80 -8.59 -9.28
C HIS A 37 -23.29 -8.66 -9.60
N LEU A 38 -24.11 -7.80 -8.99
CA LEU A 38 -25.57 -7.78 -9.16
C LEU A 38 -26.00 -7.55 -10.62
N LEU A 39 -25.18 -6.87 -11.43
CA LEU A 39 -25.42 -6.69 -12.86
C LEU A 39 -25.41 -7.98 -13.68
N ASN A 40 -24.91 -9.07 -13.11
CA ASN A 40 -24.99 -10.40 -13.75
C ASN A 40 -26.32 -11.10 -13.47
N ASP A 41 -27.18 -10.52 -12.62
CA ASP A 41 -28.51 -11.02 -12.33
C ASP A 41 -29.53 -10.47 -13.33
N LYS A 42 -29.95 -11.31 -14.29
CA LYS A 42 -30.94 -10.93 -15.30
C LYS A 42 -32.36 -10.80 -14.75
N GLU A 43 -32.61 -11.28 -13.52
CA GLU A 43 -33.96 -11.36 -12.93
C GLU A 43 -34.25 -10.20 -11.95
N GLN A 44 -33.29 -9.30 -11.68
CA GLN A 44 -33.42 -8.20 -10.71
C GLN A 44 -33.18 -6.79 -11.28
N GLU A 45 -33.65 -6.50 -12.50
CA GLU A 45 -33.61 -5.14 -13.06
C GLU A 45 -34.45 -4.08 -12.28
N GLY A 46 -35.13 -4.45 -11.18
CA GLY A 46 -36.19 -3.61 -10.60
C GLY A 46 -36.12 -3.20 -9.13
N SER A 47 -35.24 -3.76 -8.28
CA SER A 47 -35.43 -3.61 -6.80
C SER A 47 -34.29 -2.96 -6.02
N VAL A 48 -33.07 -2.88 -6.57
CA VAL A 48 -31.95 -2.18 -5.94
C VAL A 48 -31.28 -1.34 -7.03
N GLY A 49 -31.38 -0.02 -6.94
CA GLY A 49 -31.17 0.95 -8.03
C GLY A 49 -30.08 0.59 -9.06
N LYS A 50 -30.36 0.92 -10.32
CA LYS A 50 -29.54 0.59 -11.50
C LYS A 50 -28.05 0.87 -11.26
N ARG A 51 -27.21 -0.17 -11.38
CA ARG A 51 -25.75 -0.02 -11.47
C ARG A 51 -25.36 0.10 -12.94
N ILE A 52 -24.32 0.85 -13.21
CA ILE A 52 -23.71 1.00 -14.52
C ILE A 52 -22.23 0.67 -14.41
N THR A 53 -21.64 0.18 -15.50
CA THR A 53 -20.18 0.07 -15.61
C THR A 53 -19.56 1.46 -15.48
N CYS A 54 -18.45 1.59 -14.76
CA CYS A 54 -17.77 2.87 -14.68
C CYS A 54 -17.27 3.30 -16.06
N PRO A 55 -17.52 4.55 -16.49
CA PRO A 55 -17.13 5.03 -17.81
C PRO A 55 -15.61 5.27 -17.93
N LEU A 56 -14.90 5.34 -16.80
CA LEU A 56 -13.44 5.51 -16.77
C LEU A 56 -12.69 4.17 -16.70
N ASP A 57 -13.34 3.09 -16.25
CA ASP A 57 -12.73 1.76 -16.10
C ASP A 57 -13.82 0.70 -16.09
N SER A 58 -13.80 -0.19 -17.07
CA SER A 58 -14.77 -1.27 -17.22
C SER A 58 -14.63 -2.39 -16.18
N SER A 59 -13.58 -2.37 -15.35
CA SER A 59 -13.31 -3.41 -14.36
C SER A 59 -14.25 -3.37 -13.14
N HIS A 60 -14.94 -2.25 -12.91
CA HIS A 60 -15.87 -2.09 -11.79
C HIS A 60 -17.18 -1.40 -12.15
N THR A 61 -18.15 -1.49 -11.23
CA THR A 61 -19.52 -0.99 -11.41
C THR A 61 -19.87 0.01 -10.31
N VAL A 62 -20.80 0.92 -10.58
CA VAL A 62 -21.25 1.98 -9.66
C VAL A 62 -22.76 2.17 -9.78
N TYR A 63 -23.43 2.57 -8.70
CA TYR A 63 -24.85 2.98 -8.80
C TYR A 63 -24.99 4.21 -9.69
N GLU A 64 -25.94 4.20 -10.62
CA GLU A 64 -26.20 5.29 -11.56
C GLU A 64 -26.42 6.63 -10.81
N LYS A 65 -27.15 6.60 -9.69
CA LYS A 65 -27.36 7.77 -8.83
C LYS A 65 -26.07 8.35 -8.21
N ASP A 66 -25.03 7.54 -8.05
CA ASP A 66 -23.77 7.90 -7.41
C ASP A 66 -22.64 8.13 -8.43
N ILE A 67 -22.92 8.09 -9.74
CA ILE A 67 -21.91 8.22 -10.80
C ILE A 67 -21.09 9.50 -10.64
N ASN A 68 -21.75 10.64 -10.44
CA ASN A 68 -21.08 11.93 -10.28
C ASN A 68 -20.18 11.97 -9.04
N LYS A 69 -20.58 11.32 -7.94
CA LYS A 69 -19.75 11.21 -6.73
C LYS A 69 -18.59 10.25 -6.93
N HIS A 70 -18.79 9.20 -7.72
CA HIS A 70 -17.77 8.20 -8.03
C HIS A 70 -16.68 8.76 -8.95
N LEU A 71 -17.04 9.47 -10.02
CA LEU A 71 -16.06 10.01 -10.99
C LEU A 71 -15.02 10.91 -10.31
N LYS A 72 -15.42 11.66 -9.28
CA LYS A 72 -14.52 12.51 -8.47
C LYS A 72 -13.47 11.75 -7.65
N LYS A 73 -13.70 10.47 -7.36
CA LYS A 73 -12.85 9.63 -6.50
C LYS A 73 -12.43 8.32 -7.16
N CYS A 74 -12.71 8.18 -8.45
CA CYS A 74 -12.44 6.95 -9.18
C CYS A 74 -10.92 6.80 -9.33
N ASN A 75 -10.38 5.61 -9.08
CA ASN A 75 -8.95 5.41 -9.23
C ASN A 75 -8.47 5.55 -10.69
N ALA A 76 -9.38 5.39 -11.66
CA ALA A 76 -9.13 5.53 -13.09
C ALA A 76 -9.30 6.97 -13.62
N SER A 77 -9.66 7.95 -12.78
CA SER A 77 -9.65 9.34 -13.22
C SER A 77 -8.23 9.80 -13.55
N LYS A 78 -8.06 10.56 -14.64
CA LYS A 78 -6.81 11.24 -14.93
C LYS A 78 -6.44 12.10 -13.71
N ARG A 79 -5.31 11.77 -13.08
CA ARG A 79 -4.75 12.58 -12.00
C ARG A 79 -3.89 13.66 -12.64
N GLU A 80 -3.90 14.84 -12.04
CA GLU A 80 -2.89 15.84 -12.36
C GLU A 80 -1.52 15.23 -12.07
N VAL A 81 -0.61 15.41 -13.01
CA VAL A 81 0.76 14.93 -12.89
C VAL A 81 1.49 15.90 -11.96
N PRO A 82 2.00 15.45 -10.81
CA PRO A 82 2.73 16.33 -9.90
C PRO A 82 4.00 16.88 -10.55
N ASP A 83 4.45 18.06 -10.13
CA ASP A 83 5.69 18.69 -10.65
C ASP A 83 6.93 17.80 -10.44
N CYS A 84 6.92 16.97 -9.40
CA CYS A 84 7.96 15.99 -9.09
C CYS A 84 7.94 14.75 -10.01
N TYR A 85 7.17 14.76 -11.11
CA TYR A 85 7.10 13.66 -12.06
C TYR A 85 8.14 13.82 -13.17
N VAL A 86 9.08 12.88 -13.23
CA VAL A 86 9.97 12.69 -14.37
C VAL A 86 9.89 11.24 -14.83
N ALA A 87 9.32 11.02 -16.01
CA ALA A 87 9.08 9.68 -16.52
C ALA A 87 10.35 8.83 -16.52
N ASN A 88 10.25 7.68 -15.87
CA ASN A 88 11.28 6.64 -15.79
C ASN A 88 12.64 7.10 -15.21
N ILE A 89 12.69 8.18 -14.41
CA ILE A 89 13.96 8.69 -13.87
C ILE A 89 14.67 7.67 -12.96
N ASN A 90 13.91 6.81 -12.27
CA ASN A 90 14.45 5.81 -11.34
C ASN A 90 14.37 4.37 -11.89
N THR A 91 14.16 4.16 -13.19
CA THR A 91 14.11 2.80 -13.77
C THR A 91 15.49 2.18 -14.02
N GLY A 92 16.57 2.87 -13.63
CA GLY A 92 17.93 2.43 -13.88
C GLY A 92 18.30 2.59 -15.36
N ILE A 93 18.34 1.48 -16.10
CA ILE A 93 18.76 1.49 -17.51
C ILE A 93 17.62 2.07 -18.38
N PRO A 94 17.85 3.17 -19.12
CA PRO A 94 16.83 3.77 -19.97
C PRO A 94 16.34 2.78 -21.03
N ASN A 95 15.01 2.66 -21.18
CA ASN A 95 14.35 1.76 -22.12
C ASN A 95 14.69 0.27 -21.94
N TYR A 96 15.09 -0.13 -20.73
CA TYR A 96 15.30 -1.55 -20.44
C TYR A 96 13.97 -2.30 -20.48
N VAL A 97 13.90 -3.27 -21.38
CA VAL A 97 12.82 -4.25 -21.45
C VAL A 97 13.47 -5.59 -21.12
N PRO A 98 13.15 -6.19 -19.95
CA PRO A 98 13.68 -7.50 -19.60
C PRO A 98 13.35 -8.51 -20.70
N LEU A 99 14.35 -9.26 -21.14
CA LEU A 99 14.14 -10.42 -21.99
C LEU A 99 13.33 -11.47 -21.22
N LYS A 100 12.60 -12.31 -21.95
CA LYS A 100 11.78 -13.35 -21.32
C LYS A 100 12.63 -14.29 -20.47
N GLU A 101 13.86 -14.52 -20.90
CA GLU A 101 14.88 -15.34 -20.23
C GLU A 101 15.40 -14.70 -18.93
N GLU A 102 15.29 -13.38 -18.78
CA GLU A 102 15.65 -12.64 -17.57
C GLU A 102 14.53 -12.64 -16.53
N THR A 103 13.32 -13.07 -16.92
CA THR A 103 12.16 -13.14 -16.03
C THR A 103 11.74 -14.58 -15.80
N CYS A 104 11.72 -14.99 -14.53
CA CYS A 104 11.21 -16.30 -14.14
C CYS A 104 10.40 -16.16 -12.85
N ASN A 105 9.37 -17.00 -12.68
CA ASN A 105 8.69 -17.10 -11.40
C ASN A 105 9.51 -18.00 -10.48
N ILE A 106 9.46 -17.74 -9.18
CA ILE A 106 10.06 -18.62 -8.17
C ILE A 106 9.50 -20.05 -8.30
N SER A 107 8.24 -20.21 -8.71
CA SER A 107 7.60 -21.50 -8.96
C SER A 107 8.20 -22.29 -10.13
N ASP A 108 8.94 -21.64 -11.02
CA ASP A 108 9.53 -22.28 -12.19
C ASP A 108 10.82 -23.04 -11.84
N PHE A 109 11.36 -22.83 -10.64
CA PHE A 109 12.57 -23.50 -10.16
C PHE A 109 12.26 -24.86 -9.52
N SER A 110 13.10 -25.84 -9.85
CA SER A 110 13.08 -27.13 -9.15
C SER A 110 13.55 -26.95 -7.70
N GLU A 111 13.09 -27.84 -6.81
CA GLU A 111 13.54 -27.87 -5.42
C GLU A 111 15.07 -27.98 -5.31
N GLY A 112 15.71 -28.79 -6.16
CA GLY A 112 17.16 -28.93 -6.19
C GLY A 112 17.89 -27.63 -6.55
N THR A 113 17.37 -26.87 -7.52
CA THR A 113 17.93 -25.56 -7.88
C THR A 113 17.79 -24.56 -6.74
N MET A 114 16.65 -24.56 -6.06
CA MET A 114 16.42 -23.70 -4.88
C MET A 114 17.38 -24.05 -3.75
N MET A 115 17.58 -25.33 -3.47
CA MET A 115 18.56 -25.79 -2.47
C MET A 115 19.99 -25.39 -2.83
N GLU A 116 20.38 -25.48 -4.11
CA GLU A 116 21.70 -25.02 -4.56
C GLU A 116 21.87 -23.51 -4.35
N LEU A 117 20.85 -22.72 -4.70
CA LEU A 117 20.87 -21.27 -4.50
C LEU A 117 20.99 -20.90 -3.01
N MET A 118 20.21 -21.56 -2.15
CA MET A 118 20.32 -21.40 -0.69
C MET A 118 21.73 -21.74 -0.21
N GLY A 119 22.31 -22.85 -0.69
CA GLY A 119 23.67 -23.24 -0.36
C GLY A 119 24.74 -22.23 -0.82
N ARG A 120 24.52 -21.52 -1.94
CA ARG A 120 25.40 -20.42 -2.37
C ARG A 120 25.31 -19.22 -1.42
N ILE A 121 24.10 -18.85 -1.01
CA ILE A 121 23.87 -17.77 -0.03
C ILE A 121 24.54 -18.11 1.29
N ASP A 122 24.34 -19.33 1.81
CA ASP A 122 24.96 -19.79 3.07
C ASP A 122 26.49 -19.74 3.00
N LYS A 123 27.08 -20.16 1.88
CA LYS A 123 28.54 -20.07 1.64
C LYS A 123 29.01 -18.61 1.63
N ALA A 124 28.26 -17.71 1.00
CA ALA A 124 28.60 -16.29 0.97
C ALA A 124 28.53 -15.67 2.38
N ILE A 125 27.48 -15.97 3.14
CA ILE A 125 27.33 -15.54 4.54
C ILE A 125 28.48 -16.07 5.39
N LYS A 126 28.84 -17.35 5.27
CA LYS A 126 29.99 -17.93 6.00
C LYS A 126 31.31 -17.26 5.64
N LYS A 127 31.49 -16.87 4.37
CA LYS A 127 32.72 -16.20 3.89
C LYS A 127 32.81 -14.75 4.35
N LEU A 128 31.69 -14.08 4.64
CA LEU A 128 31.70 -12.68 5.05
C LEU A 128 32.50 -12.45 6.34
N GLU A 129 32.72 -13.46 7.20
CA GLU A 129 33.48 -13.38 8.47
C GLU A 129 33.07 -12.21 9.40
N VAL A 130 31.97 -11.52 9.09
CA VAL A 130 31.40 -10.43 9.87
C VAL A 130 30.21 -11.01 10.65
N PRO A 131 30.23 -10.96 11.99
CA PRO A 131 29.04 -11.29 12.76
C PRO A 131 27.94 -10.29 12.44
N ILE A 132 26.84 -10.78 11.85
CA ILE A 132 25.61 -9.98 11.68
C ILE A 132 24.94 -9.92 13.06
N SER A 133 25.12 -8.81 13.77
CA SER A 133 24.44 -8.59 15.04
C SER A 133 23.00 -8.13 14.78
N GLU A 134 22.04 -8.75 15.46
CA GLU A 134 20.69 -8.21 15.54
C GLU A 134 20.65 -7.11 16.61
N ASP A 135 20.08 -5.95 16.27
CA ASP A 135 19.76 -4.89 17.23
C ASP A 135 18.27 -4.56 17.14
N ILE A 136 17.51 -5.11 18.09
CA ILE A 136 16.07 -4.94 18.17
C ILE A 136 15.77 -3.98 19.30
N LYS A 137 15.23 -2.81 18.94
CA LYS A 137 14.76 -1.82 19.89
C LYS A 137 13.25 -1.89 20.05
N THR A 138 12.75 -1.18 21.06
CA THR A 138 11.33 -0.92 21.26
C THR A 138 11.14 0.55 21.58
N HIS A 139 9.93 1.05 21.35
CA HIS A 139 9.55 2.41 21.71
C HIS A 139 8.18 2.43 22.39
N LYS A 140 8.13 3.14 23.52
CA LYS A 140 6.98 3.20 24.44
C LYS A 140 5.64 3.59 23.80
N VAL A 141 5.70 4.35 22.70
CA VAL A 141 4.50 4.82 21.99
C VAL A 141 3.62 3.67 21.46
N LEU A 142 4.19 2.49 21.25
CA LEU A 142 3.44 1.32 20.76
C LEU A 142 3.11 0.31 21.87
N ASP A 143 3.54 0.51 23.12
CA ASP A 143 3.41 -0.50 24.18
C ASP A 143 1.96 -0.95 24.36
N ASP A 144 1.02 -0.01 24.46
CA ASP A 144 -0.42 -0.31 24.62
C ASP A 144 -0.98 -1.10 23.43
N GLU A 145 -0.59 -0.75 22.21
CA GLU A 145 -1.08 -1.41 20.99
C GLU A 145 -0.46 -2.81 20.82
N ILE A 146 0.80 -2.99 21.24
CA ILE A 146 1.51 -4.28 21.25
C ILE A 146 0.89 -5.22 22.29
N SER A 147 0.53 -4.70 23.48
CA SER A 147 -0.08 -5.47 24.56
C SER A 147 -1.57 -5.78 24.34
N SER A 148 -2.19 -5.25 23.28
CA SER A 148 -3.59 -5.53 22.98
C SER A 148 -3.82 -6.97 22.48
N ASP A 149 -4.57 -7.76 23.25
CA ASP A 149 -4.99 -9.14 22.88
C ASP A 149 -5.86 -9.22 21.62
N SER A 150 -6.28 -8.08 21.08
CA SER A 150 -7.11 -8.03 19.86
C SER A 150 -6.32 -8.23 18.57
N ASN A 151 -4.98 -8.21 18.64
CA ASN A 151 -4.11 -8.23 17.47
C ASN A 151 -3.70 -9.67 17.08
N GLY A 152 -4.07 -10.08 15.86
CA GLY A 152 -3.57 -11.35 15.29
C GLY A 152 -2.04 -11.32 15.07
N LEU A 153 -1.41 -12.49 14.99
CA LEU A 153 0.07 -12.65 14.89
C LEU A 153 0.72 -11.76 13.82
N THR A 154 0.08 -11.59 12.65
CA THR A 154 0.59 -10.71 11.59
C THR A 154 0.58 -9.23 11.98
N ALA A 155 -0.46 -8.78 12.68
CA ALA A 155 -0.56 -7.40 13.15
C ALA A 155 0.50 -7.11 14.21
N LEU A 156 0.69 -8.05 15.15
CA LEU A 156 1.73 -7.98 16.18
C LEU A 156 3.13 -7.90 15.56
N LYS A 157 3.44 -8.73 14.55
CA LYS A 157 4.71 -8.65 13.81
C LYS A 157 4.96 -7.25 13.25
N HIS A 158 3.96 -6.63 12.62
CA HIS A 158 4.11 -5.28 12.07
C HIS A 158 4.30 -4.22 13.15
N LEU A 159 3.64 -4.36 14.31
CA LEU A 159 3.81 -3.44 15.44
C LEU A 159 5.22 -3.52 16.02
N LEU A 160 5.75 -4.72 16.24
CA LEU A 160 7.12 -4.91 16.73
C LEU A 160 8.16 -4.34 15.76
N GLN A 161 7.97 -4.54 14.45
CA GLN A 161 8.85 -3.96 13.43
C GLN A 161 8.82 -2.42 13.46
N GLN A 162 7.64 -1.81 13.56
CA GLN A 162 7.50 -0.35 13.66
C GLN A 162 8.10 0.19 14.96
N SER A 163 7.87 -0.49 16.08
CA SER A 163 8.44 -0.15 17.38
C SER A 163 9.97 -0.17 17.36
N SER A 164 10.58 -1.15 16.69
CA SER A 164 12.04 -1.19 16.51
C SER A 164 12.56 -0.04 15.66
N ILE A 165 11.94 0.25 14.51
CA ILE A 165 12.33 1.39 13.66
C ILE A 165 12.30 2.71 14.47
N ILE A 166 11.23 2.93 15.23
CA ILE A 166 11.05 4.16 16.01
C ILE A 166 12.03 4.21 17.19
N GLY A 167 12.28 3.08 17.86
CA GLY A 167 13.29 3.02 18.92
C GLY A 167 14.69 3.34 18.41
N HIS A 168 15.00 2.95 17.16
CA HIS A 168 16.25 3.33 16.50
C HIS A 168 16.30 4.83 16.18
N LEU A 169 15.24 5.39 15.59
CA LEU A 169 15.14 6.84 15.34
C LEU A 169 15.33 7.65 16.63
N ASP A 170 14.67 7.26 17.71
CA ASP A 170 14.77 7.92 19.02
C ASP A 170 16.19 7.82 19.59
N SER A 171 16.78 6.62 19.56
CA SER A 171 18.16 6.41 20.06
C SER A 171 19.23 7.20 19.30
N LEU A 172 18.94 7.55 18.04
CA LEU A 172 19.81 8.36 17.19
C LEU A 172 19.48 9.86 17.27
N GLY A 173 18.46 10.25 18.03
CA GLY A 173 18.00 11.64 18.13
C GLY A 173 17.34 12.16 16.85
N LEU A 174 16.84 11.27 15.99
CA LEU A 174 16.24 11.62 14.69
C LEU A 174 14.75 11.96 14.78
N LEU A 175 14.14 11.87 15.97
CA LEU A 175 12.78 12.34 16.23
C LEU A 175 12.76 13.84 16.62
N SER A 176 13.70 14.62 16.10
CA SER A 176 13.88 16.03 16.43
C SER A 176 13.01 16.95 15.58
N SER A 177 12.73 18.14 16.11
CA SER A 177 12.14 19.28 15.39
C SER A 177 12.94 19.62 14.12
N ASP A 178 12.30 20.28 13.15
CA ASP A 178 12.84 20.63 11.81
C ASP A 178 13.19 19.41 10.93
N SER A 179 12.48 18.30 11.11
CA SER A 179 12.67 17.09 10.30
C SER A 179 11.53 16.88 9.30
N LEU A 180 11.87 16.43 8.09
CA LEU A 180 10.91 15.95 7.08
C LEU A 180 11.00 14.42 6.97
N PHE A 181 9.94 13.72 7.36
CA PHE A 181 9.83 12.27 7.19
C PHE A 181 9.18 11.90 5.85
N ILE A 182 9.93 11.19 5.02
CA ILE A 182 9.46 10.72 3.72
C ILE A 182 9.22 9.20 3.77
N GLU A 183 7.95 8.76 3.77
CA GLU A 183 7.58 7.34 3.78
C GLU A 183 7.34 6.83 2.35
N PHE A 184 8.27 6.04 1.81
CA PHE A 184 8.11 5.36 0.53
C PHE A 184 7.25 4.10 0.67
N GLY A 185 6.24 3.93 -0.20
CA GLY A 185 5.31 2.81 -0.10
C GLY A 185 4.43 2.92 1.14
N ALA A 186 4.01 4.15 1.49
CA ALA A 186 3.39 4.46 2.76
C ALA A 186 2.09 3.69 3.04
N GLY A 187 1.41 3.19 2.00
CA GLY A 187 0.19 2.43 2.16
C GLY A 187 -0.81 3.20 3.03
N ARG A 188 -1.21 2.60 4.16
CA ARG A 188 -2.19 3.18 5.08
C ARG A 188 -1.65 4.34 5.93
N GLY A 189 -0.35 4.67 5.86
CA GLY A 189 0.33 5.71 6.65
C GLY A 189 0.63 5.31 8.10
N LYS A 190 0.85 4.01 8.35
CA LYS A 190 0.96 3.50 9.72
C LYS A 190 2.32 3.85 10.36
N LEU A 191 3.41 3.86 9.59
CA LEU A 191 4.72 4.19 10.15
C LEU A 191 4.81 5.68 10.48
N SER A 192 4.46 6.57 9.54
CA SER A 192 4.42 8.02 9.80
C SER A 192 3.54 8.38 11.01
N HIS A 193 2.37 7.72 11.16
CA HIS A 193 1.52 7.90 12.33
C HIS A 193 2.25 7.68 13.65
N TRP A 194 2.99 6.57 13.77
CA TRP A 194 3.71 6.27 15.00
C TRP A 194 4.94 7.15 15.21
N ILE A 195 5.62 7.56 14.13
CA ILE A 195 6.72 8.54 14.22
C ILE A 195 6.20 9.88 14.77
N GLN A 196 5.06 10.37 14.27
CA GLN A 196 4.46 11.62 14.74
C GLN A 196 4.07 11.54 16.23
N LEU A 197 3.44 10.45 16.65
CA LEU A 197 3.11 10.23 18.06
C LEU A 197 4.37 10.12 18.93
N ALA A 198 5.43 9.44 18.44
CA ALA A 198 6.71 9.35 19.15
C ALA A 198 7.39 10.72 19.30
N SER A 199 7.17 11.60 18.32
CA SER A 199 7.67 12.98 18.30
C SER A 199 6.73 13.95 19.03
N ASN A 200 5.81 13.45 19.87
CA ASN A 200 4.84 14.25 20.63
C ASN A 200 3.97 15.18 19.78
N ASN A 201 3.70 14.83 18.52
CA ASN A 201 2.98 15.66 17.56
C ASN A 201 3.62 17.05 17.35
N ASP A 202 4.94 17.14 17.39
CA ASP A 202 5.70 18.37 17.11
C ASP A 202 5.29 18.98 15.75
N GLU A 203 4.89 20.26 15.78
CA GLU A 203 4.45 21.01 14.61
C GLU A 203 5.61 21.44 13.69
N LEU A 204 6.86 21.31 14.17
CA LEU A 204 8.08 21.56 13.38
C LEU A 204 8.54 20.32 12.60
N ILE A 205 7.76 19.25 12.62
CA ILE A 205 8.04 18.04 11.85
C ILE A 205 7.04 17.96 10.70
N ASP A 206 7.52 17.61 9.51
CA ASP A 206 6.68 17.41 8.34
C ASP A 206 6.67 15.96 7.86
N PHE A 207 5.60 15.58 7.16
CA PHE A 207 5.41 14.23 6.67
C PHE A 207 4.98 14.21 5.21
N LEU A 208 5.77 13.52 4.39
CA LEU A 208 5.49 13.26 2.98
C LEU A 208 5.36 11.76 2.73
N LEU A 209 4.15 11.32 2.35
CA LEU A 209 3.84 9.92 2.13
C LEU A 209 3.73 9.65 0.63
N ILE A 210 4.57 8.74 0.12
CA ILE A 210 4.65 8.40 -1.30
C ILE A 210 4.04 7.00 -1.51
N ASP A 211 3.05 6.90 -2.40
CA ASP A 211 2.48 5.62 -2.81
C ASP A 211 1.89 5.72 -4.22
N ARG A 212 2.18 4.76 -5.10
CA ARG A 212 1.57 4.72 -6.45
C ARG A 212 0.05 4.60 -6.42
N SER A 213 -0.48 3.96 -5.38
CA SER A 213 -1.88 3.65 -5.20
C SER A 213 -2.55 4.63 -4.25
N ASN A 214 -3.88 4.69 -4.26
CA ASN A 214 -4.64 5.45 -3.27
C ASN A 214 -5.24 4.47 -2.23
N PRO A 215 -4.42 3.95 -1.30
CA PRO A 215 -4.90 3.04 -0.27
C PRO A 215 -5.96 3.74 0.59
N LYS A 216 -6.77 2.96 1.31
CA LYS A 216 -7.65 3.54 2.34
C LYS A 216 -6.75 4.20 3.39
N ARG A 217 -6.57 5.51 3.26
CA ARG A 217 -5.80 6.48 4.08
C ARG A 217 -6.24 6.46 5.55
N LYS A 218 -6.11 5.30 6.19
CA LYS A 218 -6.74 5.00 7.48
C LYS A 218 -6.12 5.86 8.57
N PHE A 219 -4.79 6.01 8.56
CA PHE A 219 -4.10 6.71 9.61
C PHE A 219 -4.08 8.24 9.42
N ASP A 220 -4.23 8.73 8.18
CA ASP A 220 -4.41 10.17 7.90
C ASP A 220 -5.62 10.77 8.65
N MET A 221 -6.61 9.94 9.00
CA MET A 221 -7.77 10.40 9.76
C MET A 221 -7.42 10.89 11.17
N TYR A 222 -6.30 10.43 11.74
CA TYR A 222 -5.84 10.85 13.06
C TYR A 222 -5.05 12.16 13.04
N HIS A 223 -4.79 12.74 11.87
CA HIS A 223 -3.95 13.93 11.68
C HIS A 223 -4.65 14.97 10.81
N ARG A 224 -5.97 15.17 11.03
CA ARG A 224 -6.77 16.11 10.21
C ARG A 224 -6.94 17.47 10.87
N PHE A 225 -6.79 17.52 12.18
CA PHE A 225 -7.02 18.71 12.98
C PHE A 225 -5.70 19.21 13.54
N ASP A 226 -5.58 20.51 13.69
CA ASP A 226 -4.32 21.15 14.08
C ASP A 226 -3.90 20.74 15.51
N THR A 227 -4.84 20.28 16.34
CA THR A 227 -4.54 19.72 17.68
C THR A 227 -3.87 18.33 17.65
N GLN A 228 -3.66 17.74 16.48
CA GLN A 228 -3.13 16.39 16.30
C GLN A 228 -1.75 16.40 15.63
N GLY A 229 -1.12 17.58 15.59
CA GLY A 229 0.14 17.83 14.91
C GLY A 229 -0.01 18.02 13.40
N PRO A 230 1.11 17.94 12.65
CA PRO A 230 1.16 18.18 11.21
C PRO A 230 0.23 17.24 10.43
N LYS A 231 -0.31 17.75 9.33
CA LYS A 231 -1.09 16.97 8.37
C LYS A 231 -0.15 16.16 7.48
N PHE A 232 -0.62 15.01 7.02
CA PHE A 232 0.12 14.20 6.06
C PHE A 232 -0.10 14.69 4.64
N GLU A 233 0.99 15.09 3.99
CA GLU A 233 1.02 15.32 2.55
C GLU A 233 1.22 13.99 1.82
N ARG A 234 0.55 13.82 0.68
CA ARG A 234 0.57 12.56 -0.09
C ARG A 234 0.82 12.77 -1.57
N LEU A 235 1.89 12.15 -2.07
CA LEU A 235 2.18 12.07 -3.49
C LEU A 235 1.75 10.71 -4.03
N LEU A 236 0.77 10.74 -4.93
CA LEU A 236 0.28 9.56 -5.62
C LEU A 236 1.07 9.30 -6.91
N ILE A 237 2.31 8.84 -6.75
CA ILE A 237 3.27 8.67 -7.83
C ILE A 237 4.02 7.34 -7.64
N ASP A 238 4.31 6.65 -8.74
CA ASP A 238 5.19 5.49 -8.70
C ASP A 238 6.64 5.94 -8.53
N ILE A 239 7.40 5.24 -7.69
CA ILE A 239 8.77 5.61 -7.32
C ILE A 239 9.65 5.64 -8.58
N GLU A 240 9.36 4.84 -9.59
CA GLU A 240 10.05 4.87 -10.89
C GLU A 240 10.00 6.24 -11.59
N HIS A 241 9.04 7.11 -11.25
CA HIS A 241 8.85 8.42 -11.87
C HIS A 241 9.10 9.59 -10.92
N LEU A 242 9.39 9.31 -9.64
CA LEU A 242 9.52 10.35 -8.64
C LEU A 242 10.88 11.02 -8.71
N TYR A 243 10.88 12.31 -9.01
CA TYR A 243 12.02 13.20 -8.85
C TYR A 243 11.78 14.12 -7.65
N LEU A 244 12.45 13.84 -6.54
CA LEU A 244 12.43 14.78 -5.41
C LEU A 244 13.21 16.04 -5.81
N GLY A 245 14.41 15.91 -6.40
CA GLY A 245 15.23 17.06 -6.78
C GLY A 245 15.99 17.68 -5.59
N ILE A 246 16.97 18.54 -5.88
CA ILE A 246 17.77 19.24 -4.86
C ILE A 246 16.96 20.38 -4.23
N ASP A 247 16.07 21.02 -5.00
CA ASP A 247 15.26 22.17 -4.56
C ASP A 247 13.99 21.80 -3.76
N PHE A 248 13.66 20.51 -3.62
CA PHE A 248 12.55 20.06 -2.76
C PHE A 248 12.82 20.31 -1.28
N ILE A 249 14.11 20.32 -0.95
CA ILE A 249 14.66 20.78 0.32
C ILE A 249 15.12 22.19 -0.04
N GLY A 250 14.69 23.24 0.66
CA GLY A 250 15.03 24.64 0.34
C GLY A 250 16.53 24.99 0.51
N VAL A 251 17.45 24.16 0.07
CA VAL A 251 18.90 24.31 0.17
C VAL A 251 19.48 24.34 -1.24
N SER A 252 19.69 25.57 -1.72
CA SER A 252 20.65 25.85 -2.79
C SER A 252 22.03 25.40 -2.34
N LEU A 253 22.43 24.19 -2.73
CA LEU A 253 23.84 23.78 -2.64
C LEU A 253 24.59 24.52 -3.75
N SER A 254 25.23 25.63 -3.38
CA SER A 254 26.22 26.28 -4.23
C SER A 254 27.31 25.27 -4.57
N GLU A 255 27.60 25.11 -5.87
CA GLU A 255 28.64 24.21 -6.37
C GLU A 255 30.01 24.51 -5.71
N PRO A 256 30.82 23.48 -5.41
CA PRO A 256 32.17 23.69 -4.91
C PRO A 256 33.07 24.21 -6.04
N THR A 257 33.69 25.37 -5.81
CA THR A 257 34.84 25.88 -6.56
C THR A 257 36.06 25.00 -6.38
#